data_AF-A0A1M5QEG9-F1
#
_entry.id   AF-A0A1M5QEG9-F1
#
_cell.length_a   1.000
_cell.length_b   1.000
_cell.length_c   1.000
_cell.angle_alpha   90.00
_cell.angle_beta   90.00
_cell.angle_gamma   90.00
#
_symmetry.space_group_name_H-M   'P 1'
#
loop_
_entity.id
_entity.type
_entity.pdbx_description
1 polymer ?
#
loop_
_entity_poly.entity_id
_entity_poly.type
_entity_poly.pdbx_seq_one_letter_code
_entity_poly.pdbx_strand_id
1 'polypeptide(L)'
;MKKIGVITLSGTLLILGAFSVITFSKDRTVDEVLQAVMDKYEVQGYIVGEEPATIDIDVYSEEEIEKVATYIKSNLSDEDLNHYDIEVFSGWEDKLEKRG
;
A
#
# COMPACT_ATOMS: atom_id res chain seq x y z
N MET A 1 46.63 -15.40 -45.63
CA MET A 1 46.44 -15.15 -44.18
C MET A 1 45.55 -13.91 -44.02
N LYS A 2 44.64 -13.98 -43.04
CA LYS A 2 43.93 -12.89 -42.34
C LYS A 2 42.97 -12.00 -43.14
N LYS A 3 41.69 -12.39 -43.08
CA LYS A 3 40.50 -11.55 -43.21
C LYS A 3 40.39 -10.69 -41.94
N ILE A 4 40.17 -9.38 -42.08
CA ILE A 4 39.78 -8.51 -40.97
C ILE A 4 38.72 -7.57 -41.52
N GLY A 5 37.55 -7.55 -40.87
CA GLY A 5 36.44 -6.72 -41.32
C GLY A 5 35.32 -6.65 -40.28
N VAL A 6 35.65 -5.96 -39.17
CA VAL A 6 34.73 -5.18 -38.31
C VAL A 6 33.56 -5.93 -37.67
N ILE A 7 33.74 -6.27 -36.39
CA ILE A 7 32.65 -6.68 -35.49
C ILE A 7 31.90 -5.40 -35.10
N THR A 8 30.66 -5.28 -35.54
CA THR A 8 29.76 -4.18 -35.21
C THR A 8 29.46 -4.19 -33.71
N LEU A 9 29.73 -3.04 -33.10
CA LEU A 9 29.58 -2.70 -31.70
C LEU A 9 28.09 -2.67 -31.33
N SER A 10 27.51 -3.81 -30.94
CA SER A 10 26.18 -3.83 -30.33
C SER A 10 26.30 -3.51 -28.85
N GLY A 11 26.22 -2.21 -28.54
CA GLY A 11 26.02 -1.71 -27.18
C GLY A 11 24.64 -2.13 -26.68
N THR A 12 24.54 -3.29 -26.06
CA THR A 12 23.36 -3.64 -25.26
C THR A 12 23.47 -2.90 -23.94
N LEU A 13 22.67 -1.84 -23.83
CA LEU A 13 22.40 -1.12 -22.59
C LEU A 13 22.20 -2.12 -21.45
N LEU A 14 23.11 -2.06 -20.48
CA LEU A 14 22.87 -2.54 -19.13
C LEU A 14 21.71 -1.71 -18.56
N ILE A 15 20.49 -2.21 -18.67
CA ILE A 15 19.38 -1.72 -17.86
C ILE A 15 19.63 -2.22 -16.44
N LEU A 16 20.55 -1.54 -15.76
CA LEU A 16 20.57 -1.40 -14.31
C LEU A 16 19.37 -0.53 -13.93
N GLY A 17 18.16 -1.08 -14.13
CA GLY A 17 16.99 -0.63 -13.41
C GLY A 17 17.12 -1.24 -12.03
N ALA A 18 17.95 -0.62 -11.19
CA ALA A 18 17.96 -0.88 -9.77
C ALA A 18 16.52 -0.73 -9.30
N PHE A 19 15.84 -1.85 -9.06
CA PHE A 19 14.79 -1.94 -8.05
C PHE A 19 15.50 -1.66 -6.71
N SER A 20 15.88 -0.40 -6.53
CA SER A 20 16.08 0.16 -5.21
C SER A 20 14.68 0.19 -4.64
N VAL A 21 14.29 -0.93 -4.03
CA VAL A 21 13.33 -0.91 -2.94
C VAL A 21 14.03 -0.06 -1.90
N ILE A 22 13.90 1.26 -2.02
CA ILE A 22 14.16 2.16 -0.92
C ILE A 22 13.07 1.75 0.04
N THR A 23 13.39 0.82 0.93
CA THR A 23 12.64 0.58 2.15
C THR A 23 12.79 1.89 2.91
N PHE A 24 11.94 2.86 2.55
CA PHE A 24 11.73 4.03 3.35
C PHE A 24 11.04 3.46 4.58
N SER A 25 11.84 3.09 5.59
CA SER A 25 11.33 2.59 6.86
C SER A 25 10.29 3.58 7.32
N LYS A 26 9.04 3.18 7.14
CA LYS A 26 7.93 4.02 7.48
C LYS A 26 7.71 3.79 8.95
N ASP A 27 8.50 4.51 9.74
CA ASP A 27 8.56 4.42 11.19
C ASP A 27 7.28 4.96 11.86
N ARG A 28 6.12 4.86 11.19
CA ARG A 28 4.82 5.16 11.78
C ARG A 28 4.18 3.87 12.22
N THR A 29 3.83 3.82 13.48
CA THR A 29 2.99 2.74 14.02
C THR A 29 1.62 2.75 13.34
N VAL A 30 0.94 1.59 13.35
CA VAL A 30 -0.43 1.46 12.88
C VAL A 30 -1.33 2.54 13.50
N ASP A 31 -1.23 2.73 14.82
CA ASP A 31 -2.00 3.75 15.54
C ASP A 31 -1.75 5.17 15.04
N GLU A 32 -0.50 5.55 14.77
CA GLU A 32 -0.19 6.88 14.23
C GLU A 32 -0.74 7.08 12.81
N VAL A 33 -0.72 6.03 11.99
CA VAL A 33 -1.32 6.08 10.65
C VAL A 33 -2.83 6.23 10.72
N LEU A 34 -3.50 5.47 11.60
CA LEU A 34 -4.95 5.49 11.76
C LEU A 34 -5.44 6.80 12.40
N GLN A 35 -4.75 7.32 13.41
CA GLN A 35 -5.04 8.65 13.95
C GLN A 35 -4.91 9.72 12.85
N ALA A 36 -3.84 9.67 12.05
CA ALA A 36 -3.67 10.62 10.96
C ALA A 36 -4.73 10.46 9.85
N VAL A 37 -5.33 9.27 9.68
CA VAL A 37 -6.45 9.05 8.76
C VAL A 37 -7.70 9.75 9.30
N MET A 38 -8.02 9.56 10.59
CA MET A 38 -9.15 10.21 11.26
C MET A 38 -9.04 11.75 11.21
N ASP A 39 -7.84 12.30 11.32
CA ASP A 39 -7.62 13.75 11.30
C ASP A 39 -7.72 14.37 9.90
N LYS A 40 -7.41 13.60 8.85
CA LYS A 40 -7.25 14.12 7.48
C LYS A 40 -8.44 13.86 6.57
N TYR A 41 -9.18 12.79 6.84
CA TYR A 41 -10.24 12.29 5.97
C TYR A 41 -11.54 12.18 6.73
N GLU A 42 -12.65 12.16 5.99
CA GLU A 42 -13.98 11.99 6.58
C GLU A 42 -14.23 10.51 6.90
N VAL A 43 -13.74 10.08 8.06
CA VAL A 43 -13.80 8.70 8.55
C VAL A 43 -14.79 8.60 9.71
N GLN A 44 -15.64 7.58 9.70
CA GLN A 44 -16.60 7.29 10.76
C GLN A 44 -15.93 6.59 11.94
N GLY A 45 -15.02 5.68 11.64
CA GLY A 45 -14.21 4.95 12.61
C GLY A 45 -13.38 3.86 11.97
N TYR A 46 -12.61 3.17 12.80
CA TYR A 46 -11.81 2.02 12.39
C TYR A 46 -11.84 0.93 13.47
N ILE A 47 -11.57 -0.31 13.05
CA ILE A 47 -11.38 -1.47 13.91
C ILE A 47 -10.08 -2.16 13.51
N VAL A 48 -9.26 -2.49 14.50
CA VAL A 48 -8.10 -3.35 14.30
C VAL A 48 -8.44 -4.71 14.90
N GLY A 49 -8.63 -5.70 14.05
CA GLY A 49 -8.85 -7.10 14.42
C GLY A 49 -7.53 -7.82 14.68
N GLU A 50 -7.52 -8.74 15.64
CA GLU A 50 -6.33 -9.55 15.96
C GLU A 50 -6.33 -10.90 15.21
N GLU A 51 -7.49 -11.55 15.04
CA GLU A 51 -7.63 -12.82 14.30
C GLU A 51 -8.97 -12.90 13.53
N PRO A 52 -8.97 -12.83 12.18
CA PRO A 52 -7.84 -12.48 11.33
C PRO A 52 -7.33 -11.06 11.63
N ALA A 53 -6.02 -10.84 11.45
CA ALA A 53 -5.41 -9.53 11.59
C ALA A 53 -5.90 -8.62 10.45
N THR A 54 -6.88 -7.77 10.73
CA THR A 54 -7.45 -6.85 9.74
C THR A 54 -7.50 -5.43 10.27
N ILE A 55 -7.37 -4.46 9.38
CA ILE A 55 -7.63 -3.06 9.66
C ILE A 55 -8.83 -2.66 8.80
N ASP A 56 -9.96 -2.49 9.47
CA ASP A 56 -11.23 -2.14 8.85
C ASP A 56 -11.48 -0.65 9.08
N ILE A 57 -11.62 0.12 8.01
CA ILE A 57 -11.88 1.57 8.06
C ILE A 57 -13.20 1.90 7.36
N ASP A 58 -14.13 2.50 8.10
CA ASP A 58 -15.41 3.00 7.57
C ASP A 58 -15.32 4.50 7.30
N VAL A 59 -15.49 4.89 6.03
CA VAL A 59 -15.52 6.29 5.59
C VAL A 59 -16.95 6.79 5.39
N TYR A 60 -17.17 8.10 5.49
CA TYR A 60 -18.51 8.68 5.26
C TYR A 60 -18.94 8.67 3.79
N SER A 61 -17.99 8.63 2.85
CA SER A 61 -18.23 8.73 1.41
C SER A 61 -17.35 7.76 0.64
N GLU A 62 -17.93 7.08 -0.35
CA GLU A 62 -17.20 6.16 -1.24
C GLU A 62 -16.04 6.84 -1.99
N GLU A 63 -16.13 8.16 -2.22
CA GLU A 63 -15.08 8.96 -2.87
C GLU A 63 -13.76 9.00 -2.07
N GLU A 64 -13.81 8.72 -0.77
CA GLU A 64 -12.66 8.72 0.13
C GLU A 64 -11.97 7.35 0.22
N ILE A 65 -12.62 6.27 -0.26
CA ILE A 65 -12.11 4.89 -0.13
C ILE A 65 -10.71 4.76 -0.73
N GLU A 66 -10.53 5.19 -1.98
CA GLU A 66 -9.23 5.07 -2.68
C GLU A 66 -8.16 5.95 -2.04
N LYS A 67 -8.53 7.15 -1.57
CA LYS A 67 -7.59 8.10 -0.95
C LYS A 67 -7.08 7.58 0.38
N VAL A 68 -7.99 7.10 1.23
CA VAL A 68 -7.66 6.51 2.54
C VAL A 68 -6.84 5.23 2.35
N ALA A 69 -7.25 4.33 1.46
CA ALA A 69 -6.51 3.10 1.18
C ALA A 69 -5.09 3.40 0.69
N THR A 70 -4.93 4.35 -0.23
CA THR A 70 -3.63 4.78 -0.74
C THR A 70 -2.78 5.40 0.35
N TYR A 71 -3.36 6.22 1.23
CA TYR A 71 -2.65 6.83 2.34
C TYR A 71 -2.14 5.77 3.32
N ILE A 72 -2.98 4.81 3.73
CA ILE A 72 -2.59 3.75 4.65
C ILE A 72 -1.49 2.89 4.04
N LYS A 73 -1.69 2.38 2.82
CA LYS A 73 -0.68 1.57 2.10
C LYS A 73 0.63 2.29 1.88
N SER A 74 0.53 3.59 1.61
CA SER A 74 1.72 4.39 1.51
C SER A 74 2.39 4.47 2.86
N ASN A 75 1.66 4.66 3.98
CA ASN A 75 2.18 5.08 5.29
C ASN A 75 2.53 4.00 6.31
N LEU A 76 2.05 2.78 6.14
CA LEU A 76 2.45 1.65 6.97
C LEU A 76 3.81 1.07 6.55
N SER A 77 4.44 0.36 7.47
CA SER A 77 5.63 -0.42 7.17
C SER A 77 5.28 -1.66 6.32
N ASP A 78 6.24 -2.19 5.57
CA ASP A 78 6.04 -3.43 4.81
C ASP A 78 5.69 -4.61 5.75
N GLU A 79 6.20 -4.61 6.98
CA GLU A 79 5.86 -5.63 7.98
C GLU A 79 4.37 -5.56 8.35
N ASP A 80 3.86 -4.36 8.66
CA ASP A 80 2.44 -4.16 8.98
C ASP A 80 1.55 -4.47 7.78
N LEU A 81 1.96 -4.10 6.56
CA LEU A 81 1.22 -4.40 5.33
C LEU A 81 1.17 -5.89 4.99
N ASN A 82 2.14 -6.68 5.47
CA ASN A 82 2.12 -8.14 5.35
C ASN A 82 1.36 -8.82 6.50
N HIS A 83 1.22 -8.14 7.64
CA HIS A 83 0.55 -8.66 8.81
C HIS A 83 -0.97 -8.45 8.77
N TYR A 84 -1.41 -7.26 8.35
CA TYR A 84 -2.82 -6.87 8.32
C TYR A 84 -3.41 -6.91 6.92
N ASP A 85 -4.62 -7.47 6.79
CA ASP A 85 -5.47 -7.19 5.63
C ASP A 85 -6.21 -5.86 5.83
N ILE A 86 -6.18 -4.98 4.82
CA ILE A 86 -6.68 -3.60 4.96
C ILE A 86 -7.92 -3.45 4.10
N GLU A 87 -9.05 -3.23 4.76
CA GLU A 87 -10.34 -3.04 4.12
C GLU A 87 -10.87 -1.63 4.39
N VAL A 88 -11.00 -0.83 3.33
CA VAL A 88 -11.64 0.51 3.38
C VAL A 88 -12.96 0.43 2.65
N PHE A 89 -14.03 0.87 3.30
CA PHE A 89 -15.41 0.78 2.79
C PHE A 89 -16.25 1.93 3.35
N SER A 90 -17.46 2.09 2.83
CA SER A 90 -18.44 3.06 3.31
C SER A 90 -19.65 2.30 3.84
N GLY A 91 -19.97 2.47 5.12
CA GLY A 91 -21.11 1.86 5.79
C GLY A 91 -20.80 0.47 6.38
N TRP A 92 -20.78 0.37 7.71
CA TRP A 92 -20.65 -0.91 8.42
C TRP A 92 -21.77 -1.92 8.11
N GLU A 93 -23.01 -1.47 7.96
CA GLU A 93 -24.16 -2.36 7.69
C GLU A 93 -23.95 -3.12 6.37
N ASP A 94 -23.64 -2.39 5.29
CA ASP A 94 -23.37 -2.95 3.96
C ASP A 94 -22.18 -3.92 3.97
N LYS A 95 -21.17 -3.67 4.80
CA LYS A 95 -20.02 -4.57 4.94
C LYS A 95 -20.42 -5.89 5.62
N LEU A 96 -21.20 -5.82 6.69
CA LEU A 96 -21.62 -7.01 7.45
C LEU A 96 -22.56 -7.89 6.62
N GLU A 97 -23.46 -7.30 5.83
CA GLU A 97 -24.33 -8.05 4.91
C GLU A 97 -23.54 -8.83 3.86
N LYS A 98 -22.44 -8.28 3.33
CA LYS A 98 -21.60 -8.95 2.32
C LYS A 98 -20.75 -10.10 2.85
N ARG A 99 -20.62 -10.23 4.18
CA ARG A 99 -19.82 -11.28 4.84
C ARG A 99 -20.67 -12.44 5.40
N GLY A 100 -21.99 -12.30 5.47
CA GLY A 100 -22.94 -13.33 5.90
C GLY A 100 -23.39 -14.25 4.78
#